data_AF-A0A353LHU3-F1
#
_entry.id   AF-A0A353LHU3-F1
#
_cell.length_a   1.000
_cell.length_b   1.000
_cell.length_c   1.000
_cell.angle_alpha   90.00
_cell.angle_beta   90.00
_cell.angle_gamma   90.00
#
_symmetry.space_group_name_H-M   'P 1'
#
loop_
_entity.id
_entity.type
_entity.pdbx_description
1 polymer ?
#
loop_
_entity_poly.entity_id
_entity_poly.type
_entity_poly.pdbx_seq_one_letter_code
_entity_poly.pdbx_strand_id
1 'polypeptide(L)' 'WVRAVEYADSIGIDLINSSLGYTAFDDTTLNYKPESLDGKTSFMTLAANRAYEKGMILVTSAGNEGNKPWQKIS' A
#
# COMPACT_ATOMS: atom_id res chain seq x y z
N TRP A 1 -7.39 -3.65 -0.71
CA TRP A 1 -6.04 -3.97 -1.19
C TRP A 1 -5.45 -5.18 -0.49
N VAL A 2 -5.30 -5.19 0.86
CA VAL A 2 -4.73 -6.34 1.61
C VAL A 2 -5.38 -7.68 1.24
N ARG A 3 -6.71 -7.77 1.22
CA ARG A 3 -7.42 -9.00 0.82
C ARG A 3 -7.12 -9.46 -0.61
N ALA A 4 -6.82 -8.55 -1.53
CA ALA A 4 -6.43 -8.91 -2.89
C ALA A 4 -5.01 -9.51 -2.92
N VAL A 5 -4.09 -8.98 -2.10
CA VAL A 5 -2.74 -9.55 -1.94
C VAL A 5 -2.81 -10.95 -1.31
N GLU A 6 -3.61 -11.11 -0.24
CA GLU A 6 -3.83 -12.43 0.38
C GLU A 6 -4.44 -13.44 -0.60
N TYR A 7 -5.38 -13.00 -1.43
CA TYR A 7 -5.94 -13.85 -2.48
C TYR A 7 -4.89 -14.22 -3.54
N ALA A 8 -4.08 -13.26 -4.00
CA ALA A 8 -3.02 -13.50 -4.95
C ALA A 8 -1.99 -14.52 -4.43
N ASP A 9 -1.60 -14.41 -3.15
CA ASP A 9 -0.78 -15.40 -2.45
C ASP A 9 -1.47 -16.77 -2.40
N SER A 10 -2.78 -16.82 -2.08
CA SER A 10 -3.53 -18.08 -1.97
C SER A 10 -3.63 -18.88 -3.28
N ILE A 11 -3.49 -18.21 -4.43
CA ILE A 11 -3.53 -18.86 -5.74
C ILE A 11 -2.14 -18.94 -6.40
N GLY A 12 -1.07 -18.59 -5.68
CA GLY A 12 0.31 -18.75 -6.13
C GLY A 12 0.77 -17.73 -7.18
N ILE A 13 0.33 -16.47 -7.07
CA ILE A 13 0.82 -15.37 -7.93
C ILE A 13 2.21 -14.93 -7.47
N ASP A 14 3.12 -14.71 -8.43
CA ASP A 14 4.48 -14.22 -8.15
C ASP A 14 4.65 -12.71 -8.35
N LEU A 15 3.79 -12.05 -9.15
CA LEU A 15 3.91 -10.64 -9.52
C LEU A 15 2.60 -9.89 -9.32
N ILE A 16 2.65 -8.80 -8.55
CA ILE A 16 1.57 -7.83 -8.39
C ILE A 16 2.00 -6.50 -8.99
N ASN A 17 1.17 -5.93 -9.87
CA ASN A 17 1.27 -4.53 -10.27
C ASN A 17 0.03 -3.78 -9.79
N SER A 18 0.21 -2.70 -9.03
CA SER A 18 -0.91 -1.89 -8.54
C SER A 18 -0.64 -0.39 -8.62
N SER A 19 -1.65 0.36 -9.03
CA SER A 19 -1.64 1.81 -9.12
C SER A 19 -2.75 2.37 -8.23
N LEU A 20 -2.54 2.28 -6.92
CA LEU A 20 -3.54 2.63 -5.92
C LEU A 20 -2.88 3.25 -4.69
N GLY A 21 -3.37 4.41 -4.26
CA GLY A 21 -2.95 5.08 -3.04
C GLY A 21 -4.14 5.79 -2.38
N TYR A 22 -4.30 5.62 -1.07
CA TYR A 22 -5.31 6.29 -0.27
C TYR A 22 -4.70 6.76 1.05
N THR A 23 -5.08 7.96 1.48
CA THR A 23 -4.64 8.56 2.74
C THR A 23 -5.81 8.93 3.65
N ALA A 24 -7.03 8.97 3.10
CA ALA A 24 -8.27 9.26 3.81
C ALA A 24 -9.33 8.18 3.53
N PHE A 25 -10.11 7.87 4.55
CA PHE A 25 -11.16 6.86 4.57
C PHE A 25 -12.42 7.41 5.26
N ASP A 26 -13.56 6.72 5.06
CA ASP A 26 -14.83 7.08 5.70
C ASP A 26 -14.72 7.00 7.23
N ASP A 27 -14.06 5.96 7.74
CA ASP A 27 -13.63 5.91 9.13
C ASP A 27 -12.33 6.70 9.30
N THR A 28 -12.47 7.92 9.82
CA THR A 28 -11.35 8.84 10.00
C THR A 28 -10.26 8.34 10.94
N THR A 29 -10.54 7.32 11.77
CA THR A 29 -9.52 6.69 12.63
C THR A 29 -8.49 5.90 11.82
N LEU A 30 -8.81 5.56 10.57
CA LEU A 30 -7.92 4.85 9.64
C LEU A 30 -7.11 5.80 8.75
N ASN A 31 -7.32 7.12 8.84
CA ASN A 31 -6.61 8.09 8.02
C ASN A 31 -5.11 8.07 8.32
N TYR A 32 -4.31 8.18 7.25
CA TYR A 32 -2.87 8.28 7.37
C TYR A 32 -2.42 9.73 7.49
N LYS A 33 -1.33 9.93 8.24
CA LYS A 33 -0.64 11.22 8.35
C LYS A 33 0.69 11.14 7.61
N PRO A 34 1.33 12.27 7.28
CA PRO A 34 2.65 12.26 6.65
C PRO A 34 3.67 11.42 7.41
N GLU A 35 3.58 11.35 8.74
CA GLU A 35 4.47 10.54 9.58
C GLU A 35 4.25 9.02 9.40
N SER A 36 3.11 8.61 8.85
CA SER A 36 2.80 7.21 8.52
C SER A 36 3.50 6.72 7.24
N LEU A 37 4.15 7.60 6.48
CA LEU A 37 4.99 7.25 5.31
C LEU A 37 6.39 6.77 5.74
N ASP A 38 6.44 5.87 6.71
CA ASP A 38 7.66 5.36 7.36
C ASP A 38 8.06 3.96 6.89
N GLY A 39 7.28 3.37 5.98
CA GLY A 39 7.48 2.01 5.49
C GLY A 39 7.08 0.92 6.50
N LYS A 40 6.35 1.25 7.57
CA LYS A 40 6.02 0.32 8.67
C LYS A 40 4.62 0.47 9.23
N THR A 41 4.00 1.63 9.08
CA THR A 41 2.72 1.96 9.73
C THR A 41 1.50 1.48 8.92
N SER A 42 1.50 1.65 7.59
CA SER A 42 0.30 1.36 6.80
C SER A 42 0.02 -0.14 6.68
N PHE A 43 -1.27 -0.53 6.66
CA PHE A 43 -1.66 -1.93 6.44
C PHE A 43 -1.19 -2.44 5.08
N MET A 44 -1.16 -1.56 4.08
CA MET A 44 -0.65 -1.87 2.74
C MET A 44 0.84 -2.21 2.80
N THR A 45 1.64 -1.43 3.53
CA THR A 45 3.07 -1.69 3.67
C THR A 45 3.34 -2.99 4.43
N LEU A 46 2.60 -3.25 5.52
CA LEU A 46 2.73 -4.50 6.26
C LEU A 46 2.43 -5.72 5.38
N ALA A 47 1.35 -5.67 4.59
CA ALA A 47 1.01 -6.75 3.68
C ALA A 47 2.00 -6.87 2.50
N ALA A 48 2.50 -5.75 1.96
CA ALA A 48 3.54 -5.76 0.93
C ALA A 48 4.84 -6.42 1.42
N ASN A 49 5.27 -6.10 2.65
CA ASN A 49 6.45 -6.70 3.26
C ASN A 49 6.26 -8.22 3.45
N ARG A 50 5.07 -8.67 3.89
CA ARG A 50 4.76 -10.10 4.01
C ARG A 50 4.76 -10.83 2.67
N ALA A 51 4.19 -10.23 1.63
CA ALA A 51 4.19 -10.80 0.29
C ALA A 51 5.63 -10.92 -0.26
N TYR A 52 6.45 -9.89 -0.04
CA TYR A 52 7.87 -9.91 -0.39
C TYR A 52 8.65 -11.00 0.37
N GLU A 53 8.43 -11.16 1.68
CA GLU A 53 9.02 -12.23 2.49
C GLU A 53 8.68 -13.64 1.96
N LYS A 54 7.53 -13.79 1.29
CA LYS A 54 7.10 -15.03 0.64
C LYS A 54 7.66 -15.22 -0.78
N GLY A 55 8.43 -14.27 -1.30
CA GLY A 55 9.06 -14.33 -2.61
C GLY A 55 8.29 -13.64 -3.74
N MET A 56 7.18 -12.94 -3.43
CA MET A 56 6.44 -12.19 -4.45
C MET A 56 7.13 -10.88 -4.79
N ILE A 57 7.04 -10.48 -6.06
CA ILE A 57 7.45 -9.15 -6.54
C ILE A 57 6.23 -8.24 -6.56
N LEU A 58 6.36 -7.07 -5.93
CA LEU A 58 5.33 -6.05 -5.92
C LEU A 58 5.84 -4.79 -6.62
N VAL A 59 5.09 -4.34 -7.62
CA VAL A 59 5.32 -3.09 -8.35
C VAL A 59 4.16 -2.15 -8.02
N THR A 60 4.48 -1.03 -7.38
CA THR A 60 3.50 -0.02 -6.98
C THR A 60 3.86 1.33 -7.59
N SER A 61 2.87 1.98 -8.20
CA SER A 61 3.07 3.34 -8.72
C SER A 61 3.20 4.35 -7.58
N ALA A 62 4.02 5.39 -7.80
CA ALA A 62 4.10 6.54 -6.92
C ALA A 62 2.83 7.41 -7.00
N GLY A 63 2.39 7.97 -5.87
CA GLY A 63 1.29 8.92 -5.78
C GLY A 63 1.57 10.25 -6.47
N ASN A 64 0.49 10.92 -6.89
CA ASN A 64 0.50 12.16 -7.69
C ASN A 64 0.01 13.37 -6.88
N GLU A 65 0.17 13.31 -5.56
CA GLU A 65 -0.41 14.24 -4.61
C GLU A 65 0.54 15.37 -4.18
N GLY A 66 1.73 15.45 -4.77
CA GLY A 66 2.77 16.43 -4.40
C GLY A 66 2.33 17.89 -4.52
N ASN A 67 1.39 18.20 -5.43
CA ASN A 67 0.80 19.54 -5.59
C ASN A 67 -0.62 19.66 -4.98
N LYS A 68 -1.11 18.63 -4.29
CA LYS A 68 -2.42 18.59 -3.62
C LYS A 68 -2.23 18.81 -2.11
N PRO A 69 -3.31 18.96 -1.31
CA PRO A 69 -3.19 19.19 0.14
C PRO A 69 -2.37 18.14 0.92
N TRP A 70 -2.23 16.92 0.39
CA TRP A 70 -1.37 15.89 0.96
C TRP A 70 0.13 16.20 0.86
N GLN A 71 0.56 16.90 -0.20
CA GLN A 71 1.93 17.41 -0.39
C GLN A 71 3.06 16.37 -0.28
N LYS A 72 2.74 15.08 -0.46
CA LYS A 72 3.71 13.98 -0.43
C LYS A 72 3.49 13.05 -1.62
N ILE A 73 4.55 12.36 -2.00
CA ILE A 73 4.45 11.14 -2.82
C ILE A 73 4.13 10.02 -1.84
N SER A 74 3.02 9.33 -2.07
CA SER A 74 2.56 8.17 -1.27
C SER A 74 2.50 6.90 -2.09
#